data_AF-A0A553IA11-F1
#
_entry.id   AF-A0A553IA11-F1
#
_cell.length_a   1.000
_cell.length_b   1.000
_cell.length_c   1.000
_cell.angle_alpha   90.00
_cell.angle_beta   90.00
_cell.angle_gamma   90.00
#
_symmetry.space_group_name_H-M   'P 1'
#
loop_
_entity.id
_entity.type
_entity.pdbx_description
1 polymer ?
#
loop_
_entity_poly.entity_id
_entity_poly.type
_entity_poly.pdbx_seq_one_letter_code
_entity_poly.pdbx_strand_id
1 'polypeptide(L)'
;MNISPNLPYYQPQQHLEKHANQNSISKDVMLALEVARDSPEAADHGIIRDKLESALADIWGRVLADEFGYVMSRDEFAIFNFYQDRFRNNPVATRARKRYWDNLSVPEPNQQHG
;
A
#
# COMPACT_ATOMS: atom_id res chain seq x y z
N MET A 1 -21.71 -50.85 14.42
CA MET A 1 -21.05 -49.75 15.16
C MET A 1 -20.73 -48.67 14.14
N ASN A 2 -21.59 -47.65 14.08
CA ASN A 2 -21.50 -46.58 13.09
C ASN A 2 -21.04 -45.32 13.82
N ILE A 3 -19.80 -44.92 13.57
CA ILE A 3 -19.14 -43.78 14.18
C ILE A 3 -19.50 -42.53 13.37
N SER A 4 -20.37 -41.70 13.93
CA SER A 4 -20.51 -40.29 13.57
C SER A 4 -20.83 -39.56 14.87
N PRO A 5 -19.97 -38.62 15.28
CA PRO A 5 -20.44 -37.24 15.20
C PRO A 5 -19.30 -36.26 14.91
N ASN A 6 -19.41 -35.53 13.82
CA ASN A 6 -18.86 -34.18 13.76
C ASN A 6 -19.76 -33.34 12.87
N LEU A 7 -20.76 -32.73 13.50
CA LEU A 7 -21.42 -31.56 12.95
C LEU A 7 -20.41 -30.41 13.06
N PRO A 8 -19.94 -29.81 11.95
CA PRO A 8 -19.19 -28.57 12.06
C PRO A 8 -20.16 -27.51 12.55
N TYR A 9 -19.86 -26.94 13.71
CA TYR A 9 -20.56 -25.75 14.19
C TYR A 9 -20.48 -24.68 13.09
N TYR A 10 -21.64 -24.27 12.59
CA TYR A 10 -21.78 -23.10 11.74
C TYR A 10 -21.41 -21.89 12.58
N GLN A 11 -20.17 -21.41 12.44
CA GLN A 11 -19.74 -20.11 12.91
C GLN A 11 -20.16 -19.08 11.84
N PRO A 12 -21.01 -18.08 12.15
CA PRO A 12 -21.06 -16.86 11.37
C PRO A 12 -19.87 -15.97 11.78
N GLN A 13 -18.65 -16.42 11.48
CA GLN A 13 -17.47 -15.57 11.54
C GLN A 13 -17.47 -14.67 10.31
N GLN A 14 -18.08 -13.49 10.49
CA GLN A 14 -17.62 -12.23 9.92
C GLN A 14 -17.05 -12.37 8.51
N HIS A 15 -17.95 -12.39 7.53
CA HIS A 15 -17.67 -12.02 6.16
C HIS A 15 -17.27 -10.53 6.12
N LEU A 16 -16.17 -10.17 6.78
CA LEU A 16 -15.46 -8.93 6.54
C LEU A 16 -14.36 -9.26 5.55
N GLU A 17 -14.82 -9.39 4.31
CA GLU A 17 -14.14 -8.89 3.13
C GLU A 17 -12.93 -8.01 3.47
N LYS A 18 -11.75 -8.60 3.35
CA LYS A 18 -10.66 -8.06 2.53
C LYS A 18 -9.46 -8.96 2.69
N HIS A 19 -9.10 -9.56 1.56
CA HIS A 19 -7.75 -9.97 1.23
C HIS A 19 -6.81 -8.74 1.28
N ALA A 20 -6.59 -8.15 2.47
CA ALA A 20 -5.60 -7.12 2.69
C ALA A 20 -4.25 -7.84 2.86
N ASN A 21 -3.69 -8.15 1.71
CA ASN A 21 -2.33 -8.61 1.49
C ASN A 21 -1.36 -7.95 2.50
N GLN A 22 -0.50 -8.75 3.11
CA GLN A 22 0.47 -8.44 4.19
C GLN A 22 1.58 -7.43 3.78
N ASN A 23 1.31 -6.58 2.78
CA ASN A 23 2.16 -5.50 2.26
C ASN A 23 1.58 -4.11 2.50
N SER A 24 0.52 -4.00 3.30
CA SER A 24 -0.14 -2.73 3.55
C SER A 24 0.63 -1.91 4.58
N ILE A 25 0.87 -0.64 4.25
CA ILE A 25 1.44 0.35 5.16
C ILE A 25 0.62 0.38 6.46
N SER A 26 1.30 0.34 7.60
CA SER A 26 0.63 0.36 8.90
C SER A 26 -0.17 1.66 9.07
N LYS A 27 -1.34 1.56 9.70
CA LYS A 27 -2.21 2.72 9.97
C LYS A 27 -1.48 3.83 10.73
N ASP A 28 -0.56 3.48 11.63
CA ASP A 28 0.33 4.40 12.32
C ASP A 28 1.17 5.28 11.38
N VAL A 29 1.67 4.71 10.28
CA VAL A 29 2.49 5.43 9.31
C VAL A 29 1.61 6.37 8.49
N MET A 30 0.39 5.93 8.13
CA MET A 30 -0.58 6.79 7.45
C MET A 30 -1.01 7.96 8.33
N LEU A 31 -1.28 7.71 9.61
CA LEU A 31 -1.58 8.77 10.58
C LEU A 31 -0.40 9.74 10.74
N ALA A 32 0.82 9.21 10.83
CA ALA A 32 2.03 10.02 10.90
C ALA A 32 2.20 10.90 9.64
N LEU A 33 1.86 10.36 8.47
CA LEU A 33 1.85 11.09 7.20
C LEU A 33 0.80 12.22 7.20
N GLU A 34 -0.42 11.93 7.66
CA GLU A 34 -1.50 12.91 7.76
C GLU A 34 -1.09 14.08 8.68
N VAL A 35 -0.53 13.75 9.85
CA VAL A 35 -0.04 14.74 10.83
C VAL A 35 1.14 15.54 10.27
N ALA A 36 2.10 14.90 9.59
CA ALA A 36 3.23 15.59 8.94
C ALA A 36 2.77 16.53 7.82
N ARG A 37 1.67 16.21 7.15
CA ARG A 37 1.06 17.06 6.11
C ARG A 37 0.29 18.24 6.69
N ASP A 38 -0.39 18.02 7.81
CA ASP A 38 -1.17 19.05 8.50
C ASP A 38 -0.27 20.04 9.27
N SER A 39 0.82 19.52 9.86
CA SER A 39 1.77 20.30 10.65
C SER A 39 3.23 20.04 10.23
N PRO A 40 3.93 21.05 9.68
CA PRO A 40 5.35 20.96 9.36
C PRO A 40 6.22 20.69 10.59
N GLU A 41 5.82 21.18 11.77
CA GLU A 41 6.52 20.92 13.04
C GLU A 41 6.42 19.45 13.43
N ALA A 42 5.25 18.83 13.22
CA ALA A 42 5.08 17.41 13.44
C ALA A 42 5.77 16.55 12.37
N ALA A 43 6.04 17.08 11.17
CA ALA A 43 6.89 16.42 10.20
C ALA A 43 8.37 16.37 10.64
N ASP A 44 8.82 17.35 11.42
CA ASP A 44 10.18 17.39 11.97
C ASP A 44 10.36 16.51 13.22
N HIS A 45 9.25 16.11 13.86
CA HIS A 45 9.29 15.18 14.98
C HIS A 45 9.99 13.87 14.59
N GLY A 46 11.10 13.56 15.27
CA GLY A 46 11.96 12.41 14.97
C GLY A 46 11.21 11.07 14.86
N ILE A 47 10.14 10.86 15.64
CA ILE A 47 9.34 9.62 15.60
C ILE A 47 8.48 9.53 14.32
N ILE A 48 7.86 10.63 13.90
CA ILE A 48 7.03 10.68 12.69
C ILE A 48 7.93 10.52 11.47
N ARG A 49 9.04 11.25 11.46
CA ARG A 49 10.05 11.16 10.41
C ARG A 49 10.63 9.74 10.30
N ASP A 50 11.04 9.13 11.41
CA ASP A 50 11.63 7.78 11.40
C ASP A 50 10.65 6.72 10.88
N LYS A 51 9.37 6.80 11.28
CA LYS A 51 8.31 5.93 10.75
C LYS A 51 8.13 6.09 9.24
N LEU A 52 8.06 7.33 8.75
CA LEU A 52 7.88 7.62 7.33
C LEU A 52 9.11 7.23 6.50
N GLU A 53 10.32 7.48 7.01
CA GLU A 53 11.57 7.10 6.33
C GLU A 53 11.75 5.57 6.30
N SER A 54 11.42 4.86 7.38
CA SER A 54 11.46 3.38 7.41
C SER A 54 10.49 2.77 6.42
N ALA A 55 9.24 3.24 6.40
CA ALA A 55 8.24 2.77 5.44
C ALA A 55 8.63 3.10 3.99
N LEU A 56 9.15 4.30 3.75
CA LEU A 56 9.67 4.70 2.45
C LEU A 56 10.83 3.79 2.01
N ALA A 57 11.77 3.49 2.89
CA ALA A 57 12.91 2.63 2.59
C ALA A 57 12.47 1.21 2.21
N ASP A 58 11.45 0.68 2.87
CA ASP A 58 10.87 -0.63 2.56
C ASP A 58 10.20 -0.64 1.16
N ILE A 59 9.36 0.37 0.86
CA ILE A 59 8.76 0.56 -0.47
C ILE A 59 9.86 0.70 -1.52
N TRP A 60 10.86 1.53 -1.26
CA TRP A 60 11.95 1.77 -2.20
C TRP A 60 12.78 0.51 -2.45
N GLY A 61 13.04 -0.28 -1.41
CA GLY A 61 13.71 -1.58 -1.54
C GLY A 61 12.95 -2.51 -2.47
N ARG A 62 11.62 -2.57 -2.38
CA ARG A 62 10.77 -3.38 -3.28
C ARG A 62 10.77 -2.85 -4.70
N VAL A 63 10.69 -1.53 -4.88
CA VAL A 63 10.76 -0.88 -6.19
C VAL A 63 12.10 -1.12 -6.87
N LEU A 64 13.20 -1.15 -6.12
CA LEU A 64 14.52 -1.46 -6.67
C LEU A 64 14.70 -2.97 -6.94
N ALA A 65 14.18 -3.83 -6.06
CA ALA A 65 14.24 -5.27 -6.24
C ALA A 65 13.44 -5.74 -7.46
N ASP A 66 12.29 -5.10 -7.72
CA ASP A 66 11.43 -5.39 -8.86
C ASP A 66 11.05 -4.09 -9.58
N GLU A 67 12.04 -3.53 -10.29
CA GLU A 67 11.89 -2.26 -11.00
C GLU A 67 10.95 -2.35 -12.21
N PHE A 68 10.37 -3.51 -12.52
CA PHE A 68 9.60 -3.77 -13.73
C PHE A 68 8.14 -4.18 -13.50
N GLY A 69 7.84 -4.93 -12.45
CA GLY A 69 6.54 -5.52 -12.14
C GLY A 69 5.93 -5.06 -10.83
N TYR A 70 6.69 -4.45 -9.91
CA TYR A 70 6.11 -3.93 -8.68
C TYR A 70 5.24 -2.69 -8.93
N VAL A 71 3.99 -2.79 -8.48
CA VAL A 71 2.98 -1.73 -8.49
C VAL A 71 2.70 -1.34 -7.04
N MET A 72 2.92 -0.08 -6.70
CA MET A 72 2.63 0.46 -5.37
C MET A 72 1.13 0.44 -5.10
N SER A 73 0.74 0.15 -3.86
CA SER A 73 -0.62 0.33 -3.36
C SER A 73 -0.92 1.81 -3.13
N ARG A 74 -2.20 2.15 -2.93
CA ARG A 74 -2.62 3.54 -2.66
C ARG A 74 -1.91 4.17 -1.46
N ASP A 75 -1.72 3.41 -0.38
CA ASP A 75 -1.06 3.89 0.84
C ASP A 75 0.45 4.09 0.64
N GLU A 76 1.09 3.16 -0.08
CA GLU A 76 2.51 3.25 -0.46
C GLU A 76 2.75 4.45 -1.38
N PHE A 77 1.86 4.66 -2.35
CA PHE A 77 1.89 5.81 -3.23
C PHE A 77 1.72 7.12 -2.45
N ALA A 78 0.92 7.17 -1.40
CA ALA A 78 0.74 8.38 -0.58
C ALA A 78 2.05 8.82 0.10
N ILE A 79 2.79 7.87 0.70
CA ILE A 79 4.12 8.14 1.30
C ILE A 79 5.11 8.52 0.20
N PHE A 80 5.13 7.76 -0.89
CA PHE A 80 6.03 8.00 -2.01
C PHE A 80 5.80 9.38 -2.66
N ASN A 81 4.55 9.82 -2.72
CA ASN A 81 4.14 11.11 -3.25
C ASN A 81 4.47 12.25 -2.28
N PHE A 82 4.45 12.01 -0.97
CA PHE A 82 4.91 12.98 0.02
C PHE A 82 6.41 13.28 -0.15
N TYR A 83 7.24 12.26 -0.36
CA TYR A 83 8.66 12.43 -0.64
C TYR A 83 8.98 12.77 -2.11
N GLN A 84 8.01 13.24 -2.88
CA GLN A 84 8.22 13.47 -4.31
C GLN A 84 9.35 14.43 -4.64
N ASP A 85 9.55 15.45 -3.81
CA ASP A 85 10.54 16.49 -4.06
C ASP A 85 11.96 15.92 -4.00
N ARG A 86 12.22 15.01 -3.04
CA ARG A 86 13.48 14.26 -2.93
C ARG A 86 13.73 13.33 -4.12
N PHE A 87 12.66 12.78 -4.71
CA PHE A 87 12.75 11.82 -5.82
C PHE A 87 12.53 12.44 -7.21
N ARG A 88 12.41 13.78 -7.33
CA ARG A 88 12.15 14.46 -8.62
C ARG A 88 13.18 14.15 -9.69
N ASN A 89 14.44 13.94 -9.31
CA ASN A 89 15.53 13.61 -10.24
C ASN A 89 15.77 12.10 -10.38
N ASN A 90 14.91 11.25 -9.83
CA ASN A 90 15.10 9.81 -9.86
C ASN A 90 14.26 9.14 -10.98
N PRO A 91 14.91 8.53 -12.00
CA PRO A 91 14.18 7.91 -13.11
C PRO A 91 13.37 6.68 -12.68
N VAL A 92 13.81 5.95 -11.64
CA VAL A 92 13.09 4.79 -11.09
C VAL A 92 11.79 5.24 -10.45
N ALA A 93 11.81 6.35 -9.71
CA ALA A 93 10.62 6.94 -9.09
C ALA A 93 9.57 7.34 -10.14
N THR A 94 10.01 7.99 -11.22
CA THR A 94 9.14 8.39 -12.34
C THR A 94 8.51 7.17 -13.01
N ARG A 95 9.29 6.10 -13.24
CA ARG A 95 8.78 4.84 -13.83
C ARG A 95 7.77 4.15 -12.91
N ALA A 96 8.05 4.07 -11.61
CA ALA A 96 7.14 3.49 -10.64
C ALA A 96 5.79 4.23 -10.61
N ARG A 97 5.80 5.57 -10.60
CA ARG A 97 4.56 6.37 -10.70
C ARG A 97 3.81 6.13 -12.00
N LYS A 98 4.53 6.12 -13.12
CA LYS A 98 3.92 5.85 -14.43
C LYS A 98 3.17 4.51 -14.42
N ARG A 99 3.73 3.47 -13.80
CA ARG A 99 3.07 2.17 -13.66
C ARG A 99 1.86 2.19 -12.75
N TYR A 100 1.94 2.89 -11.62
CA TYR A 100 0.79 3.05 -10.74
C TYR A 100 -0.40 3.64 -11.51
N TRP A 101 -0.14 4.71 -12.27
CA TRP A 101 -1.16 5.33 -13.12
C TRP A 101 -1.60 4.44 -14.29
N ASP A 102 -0.68 3.72 -14.93
CA ASP A 102 -0.98 2.77 -16.02
C ASP A 102 -1.90 1.64 -15.52
N ASN A 103 -1.59 1.06 -14.36
CA ASN A 103 -2.39 0.03 -13.72
C ASN A 103 -3.78 0.54 -13.27
N LEU A 104 -3.86 1.77 -12.76
CA LEU A 104 -5.13 2.41 -12.42
C LEU A 104 -5.95 2.82 -13.65
N SER A 105 -5.28 3.16 -14.76
CA SER A 105 -5.87 3.61 -16.01
C SER A 105 -6.19 2.47 -16.97
N VAL A 106 -6.07 1.21 -16.55
CA VAL A 106 -6.74 0.07 -17.18
C VAL A 106 -8.07 -0.16 -16.43
N PRO A 107 -9.14 0.62 -16.68
CA PRO A 107 -10.48 0.10 -16.50
C PRO A 107 -10.66 -1.02 -17.53
N GLU A 108 -11.27 -2.12 -17.11
CA GLU A 108 -11.45 -3.32 -17.92
C GLU A 108 -11.92 -3.03 -19.37
N PRO A 109 -11.35 -3.72 -20.37
CA PRO A 109 -11.96 -3.77 -21.69
C PRO A 109 -13.23 -4.63 -21.62
N ASN A 110 -14.38 -3.96 -21.74
CA ASN A 110 -15.58 -4.49 -22.38
C ASN A 110 -16.24 -5.72 -21.72
N GLN A 111 -17.15 -5.48 -20.76
CA GLN A 111 -18.18 -6.45 -20.42
C GLN A 111 -19.17 -6.58 -21.60
N GLN A 112 -18.89 -7.55 -22.48
CA GLN A 112 -19.85 -8.09 -23.43
C GLN A 112 -20.97 -8.81 -22.66
N HIS A 113 -22.07 -8.11 -22.35
CA HIS A 113 -23.37 -8.75 -22.23
C HIS A 113 -24.09 -8.57 -23.57
N GLY A 114 -24.07 -9.65 -24.37
CA GLY A 114 -25.00 -9.85 -25.48
C GLY A 114 -26.32 -10.42 -25.00
#